data_AF-A0A660QMY8-F1
#
_entry.id   AF-A0A660QMY8-F1
#
_cell.length_a   1.000
_cell.length_b   1.000
_cell.length_c   1.000
_cell.angle_alpha   90.00
_cell.angle_beta   90.00
_cell.angle_gamma   90.00
#
_symmetry.space_group_name_H-M   'P 1'
#
loop_
_entity.id
_entity.type
_entity.pdbx_description
1 polymer ?
#
loop_
_entity_poly.entity_id
_entity_poly.type
_entity_poly.pdbx_seq_one_letter_code
_entity_poly.pdbx_strand_id
1 'polypeptide(L)'
;MKAIEAISIRCAIILIVCSGIFFISDMGRAAEGKYPTKVEIIQKTQARYDTPENAFAALRSALIEEDLEWAYETFTEESAEELKKLYEEAGIDRQKIFDLEKTVRNTFIVNKIEYKDAVLLVIEYHDKDGSIKKIPTAFVREGEKWKNTNKFASDENLLEYLDYIKPEEIISSATMIRPNRWNLNWYNRIKEHMEGKKWIKGFAERVCILCMI
;
A
#
# COMPACT_ATOMS: atom_id res chain seq x y z
N MET A 1 -54.52 -24.50 -25.58
CA MET A 1 -54.17 -23.20 -24.95
C MET A 1 -53.52 -23.41 -23.56
N LYS A 2 -52.49 -24.28 -23.46
CA LYS A 2 -51.70 -24.52 -22.23
C LYS A 2 -50.18 -24.59 -22.50
N ALA A 3 -49.78 -24.72 -23.77
CA ALA A 3 -48.37 -24.82 -24.16
C ALA A 3 -47.68 -23.45 -24.33
N ILE A 4 -48.43 -22.39 -24.66
CA ILE A 4 -47.88 -21.05 -24.93
C ILE A 4 -47.52 -20.34 -23.61
N GLU A 5 -48.30 -20.51 -22.54
CA GLU A 5 -47.98 -19.96 -21.21
C GLU A 5 -46.76 -20.65 -20.57
N ALA A 6 -46.58 -21.96 -20.80
CA ALA A 6 -45.46 -22.72 -20.23
C ALA A 6 -44.10 -22.33 -20.85
N ILE A 7 -44.07 -21.91 -22.12
CA ILE A 7 -42.85 -21.43 -22.79
C ILE A 7 -42.46 -20.05 -22.26
N SER A 8 -43.43 -19.17 -22.03
CA SER A 8 -43.22 -17.83 -21.45
C SER A 8 -42.61 -17.90 -20.05
N ILE A 9 -43.10 -18.80 -19.20
CA ILE A 9 -42.62 -18.93 -17.81
C ILE A 9 -41.21 -19.54 -17.77
N ARG A 10 -40.91 -20.53 -18.62
CA ARG A 10 -39.55 -21.12 -18.68
C ARG A 10 -38.52 -20.12 -19.19
N CYS A 11 -38.86 -19.29 -20.17
CA CYS A 11 -37.98 -18.20 -20.63
C CYS A 11 -37.78 -17.12 -19.55
N ALA A 12 -38.82 -16.78 -18.77
CA ALA A 12 -38.71 -15.83 -17.67
C ALA A 12 -37.83 -16.35 -16.52
N ILE A 13 -37.94 -17.64 -16.16
CA ILE A 13 -37.09 -18.27 -15.14
C ILE A 13 -35.63 -18.32 -15.60
N ILE A 14 -35.36 -18.67 -16.87
CA ILE A 14 -34.00 -18.66 -17.41
C ILE A 14 -33.41 -17.24 -17.41
N LEU A 15 -34.21 -16.22 -17.76
CA LEU A 15 -33.78 -14.82 -17.69
C LEU A 15 -33.50 -14.35 -16.26
N ILE A 16 -34.29 -14.77 -15.27
CA ILE A 16 -34.07 -14.44 -13.85
C ILE A 16 -32.82 -15.16 -13.32
N VAL A 17 -32.61 -16.43 -13.69
CA VAL A 17 -31.41 -17.19 -13.29
C VAL A 17 -30.15 -16.64 -13.97
N CYS A 18 -30.21 -16.26 -15.25
CA CYS A 18 -29.09 -15.61 -15.94
C CYS A 18 -28.80 -14.22 -15.36
N SER A 19 -29.82 -13.44 -15.00
CA SER A 19 -29.64 -12.14 -14.35
C SER A 19 -29.07 -12.29 -12.93
N GLY A 20 -29.49 -13.32 -12.19
CA GLY A 20 -28.95 -13.63 -10.86
C GLY A 20 -27.49 -14.06 -10.88
N ILE A 21 -27.06 -14.78 -11.91
CA ILE A 21 -25.65 -15.17 -12.08
C ILE A 21 -24.76 -13.95 -12.36
N PHE A 22 -25.25 -12.93 -13.07
CA PHE A 22 -24.52 -11.68 -13.28
C PHE A 22 -24.44 -10.80 -12.02
N PHE A 23 -25.46 -10.82 -11.16
CA PHE A 23 -25.43 -10.05 -9.89
C PHE A 23 -24.59 -10.68 -8.79
N ILE A 24 -24.36 -12.00 -8.81
CA ILE A 24 -23.54 -12.69 -7.79
C ILE A 24 -22.04 -12.69 -8.16
N SER A 25 -21.68 -12.48 -9.43
CA SER A 25 -20.27 -12.40 -9.85
C SER A 25 -19.58 -11.07 -9.51
N ASP A 26 -20.33 -10.01 -9.18
CA ASP A 26 -19.76 -8.68 -8.85
C ASP A 26 -19.68 -8.38 -7.34
N MET A 27 -20.20 -9.26 -6.48
CA MET A 27 -20.11 -9.08 -5.01
C MET A 27 -18.94 -9.82 -4.35
N GLY A 28 -18.07 -10.48 -5.12
CA GLY A 28 -16.96 -11.28 -4.62
C GLY A 28 -15.57 -10.95 -5.19
N ARG A 29 -15.47 -9.98 -6.09
CA ARG A 29 -14.19 -9.50 -6.61
C ARG A 29 -14.00 -8.07 -6.18
N ALA A 30 -13.47 -7.88 -4.97
CA ALA A 30 -12.65 -6.71 -4.69
C ALA A 30 -11.69 -6.60 -5.87
N ALA A 31 -11.76 -5.50 -6.62
CA ALA A 31 -10.90 -5.26 -7.77
C ALA A 31 -9.48 -5.65 -7.37
N GLU A 32 -8.82 -6.52 -8.15
CA GLU A 32 -7.38 -6.72 -8.05
C GLU A 32 -6.76 -5.33 -8.18
N GLY A 33 -6.43 -4.71 -7.03
CA GLY A 33 -5.97 -3.34 -6.99
C GLY A 33 -4.69 -3.24 -7.78
N LYS A 34 -4.64 -2.36 -8.78
CA LYS A 34 -3.38 -2.01 -9.42
C LYS A 34 -2.54 -1.25 -8.41
N TYR A 35 -1.70 -1.95 -7.67
CA TYR A 35 -0.72 -1.32 -6.79
C TYR A 35 0.44 -0.73 -7.63
N PRO A 36 1.05 0.40 -7.21
CA PRO A 36 0.73 1.15 -5.99
C PRO A 36 -0.54 2.01 -6.12
N THR A 37 -1.31 2.08 -5.03
CA THR A 37 -2.53 2.91 -4.92
C THR A 37 -2.31 3.98 -3.86
N LYS A 38 -2.54 5.25 -4.21
CA LYS A 38 -2.50 6.35 -3.23
C LYS A 38 -3.67 6.23 -2.26
N VAL A 39 -3.39 6.41 -0.97
CA VAL A 39 -4.43 6.48 0.06
C VAL A 39 -4.99 7.88 0.11
N GLU A 40 -6.29 7.99 -0.14
CA GLU A 40 -7.03 9.25 -0.05
C GLU A 40 -7.48 9.52 1.39
N ILE A 41 -7.38 10.77 1.82
CA ILE A 41 -7.89 11.22 3.12
C ILE A 41 -9.38 11.50 2.99
N ILE A 42 -10.18 10.89 3.86
CA ILE A 42 -11.64 10.89 3.83
C ILE A 42 -12.21 11.43 5.13
N GLN A 43 -13.45 11.93 5.08
CA GLN A 43 -14.18 12.30 6.30
C GLN A 43 -14.74 11.05 7.01
N LYS A 44 -14.94 11.12 8.33
CA LYS A 44 -15.51 10.02 9.12
C LYS A 44 -16.87 9.53 8.58
N THR A 45 -17.68 10.43 8.03
CA THR A 45 -18.99 10.10 7.41
C THR A 45 -18.87 9.31 6.10
N GLN A 46 -17.71 9.30 5.47
CA GLN A 46 -17.41 8.57 4.24
C GLN A 46 -16.69 7.24 4.53
N ALA A 47 -16.33 6.98 5.79
CA ALA A 47 -15.56 5.81 6.19
C ALA A 47 -16.30 4.51 5.87
N ARG A 48 -15.58 3.58 5.27
CA ARG A 48 -16.03 2.21 4.99
C ARG A 48 -15.02 1.23 5.56
N TYR A 49 -15.51 0.03 5.89
CA TYR A 49 -14.71 -1.03 6.51
C TYR A 49 -14.93 -2.38 5.83
N ASP A 50 -15.42 -2.38 4.61
CA ASP A 50 -15.78 -3.59 3.85
C ASP A 50 -14.58 -4.23 3.14
N THR A 51 -13.46 -3.50 3.04
CA THR A 51 -12.16 -4.01 2.58
C THR A 51 -11.05 -3.53 3.52
N PRO A 52 -9.89 -4.22 3.59
CA PRO A 52 -8.76 -3.76 4.40
C PRO A 52 -8.20 -2.42 3.91
N GLU A 53 -8.26 -2.12 2.61
CA GLU A 53 -7.84 -0.83 2.05
C GLU A 53 -8.73 0.32 2.53
N ASN A 54 -10.05 0.10 2.58
CA ASN A 54 -10.99 1.08 3.11
C ASN A 54 -10.80 1.28 4.62
N ALA A 55 -10.57 0.20 5.37
CA ALA A 55 -10.24 0.27 6.79
C ALA A 55 -8.93 1.04 7.04
N PHE A 56 -7.91 0.83 6.20
CA PHE A 56 -6.66 1.59 6.28
C PHE A 56 -6.85 3.07 5.94
N ALA A 57 -7.65 3.40 4.91
CA ALA A 57 -7.98 4.78 4.58
C ALA A 57 -8.70 5.49 5.75
N ALA A 58 -9.61 4.79 6.44
CA ALA A 58 -10.25 5.31 7.65
C ALA A 58 -9.23 5.55 8.78
N LEU A 59 -8.33 4.59 9.07
CA LEU A 59 -7.28 4.76 10.07
C LEU A 59 -6.39 5.95 9.74
N ARG A 60 -5.90 6.03 8.49
CA ARG A 60 -5.05 7.12 8.01
C ARG A 60 -5.71 8.47 8.20
N SER A 61 -6.99 8.56 7.87
CA SER A 61 -7.77 9.79 7.97
C SER A 61 -8.01 10.18 9.42
N ALA A 62 -8.35 9.23 10.29
CA ALA A 62 -8.50 9.49 11.72
C ALA A 62 -7.22 10.05 12.36
N LEU A 63 -6.05 9.52 11.98
CA LEU A 63 -4.77 10.00 12.48
C LEU A 63 -4.39 11.38 11.94
N ILE A 64 -4.76 11.72 10.69
CA ILE A 64 -4.52 13.05 10.10
C ILE A 64 -5.45 14.11 10.67
N GLU A 65 -6.71 13.75 10.92
CA GLU A 65 -7.72 14.64 11.53
C GLU A 65 -7.60 14.72 13.06
N GLU A 66 -6.59 14.04 13.64
CA GLU A 66 -6.33 13.98 15.08
C GLU A 66 -7.54 13.47 15.91
N ASP A 67 -8.38 12.61 15.31
CA ASP A 67 -9.54 11.98 15.96
C ASP A 67 -9.15 10.64 16.58
N LEU A 68 -8.77 10.67 17.86
CA LEU A 68 -8.25 9.51 18.59
C LEU A 68 -9.30 8.40 18.74
N GLU A 69 -10.56 8.76 18.98
CA GLU A 69 -11.62 7.77 19.18
C GLU A 69 -11.95 7.08 17.85
N TRP A 70 -12.00 7.84 16.74
CA TRP A 70 -12.12 7.22 15.43
C TRP A 70 -10.91 6.36 15.08
N ALA A 71 -9.69 6.76 15.45
CA ALA A 71 -8.51 5.93 15.25
C ALA A 71 -8.69 4.57 15.95
N TYR A 72 -9.09 4.56 17.23
CA TYR A 72 -9.39 3.32 17.96
C TYR A 72 -10.53 2.49 17.35
N GLU A 73 -11.57 3.13 16.81
CA GLU A 73 -12.65 2.44 16.09
C GLU A 73 -12.15 1.66 14.86
N THR A 74 -10.96 1.97 14.32
CA THR A 74 -10.40 1.25 13.16
C THR A 74 -9.62 -0.01 13.54
N PHE A 75 -9.27 -0.17 14.81
CA PHE A 75 -8.63 -1.38 15.33
C PHE A 75 -9.67 -2.44 15.72
N THR A 76 -9.23 -3.69 15.84
CA THR A 76 -9.95 -4.74 16.59
C THR A 76 -10.05 -4.32 18.04
N GLU A 77 -11.08 -4.79 18.75
CA GLU A 77 -11.28 -4.47 20.18
C GLU A 77 -10.02 -4.78 21.00
N GLU A 78 -9.47 -5.98 20.84
CA GLU A 78 -8.25 -6.44 21.52
C GLU A 78 -7.06 -5.49 21.29
N SER A 79 -6.74 -5.16 20.03
CA SER A 79 -5.62 -4.27 19.72
C SER A 79 -5.84 -2.82 20.17
N ALA A 80 -7.09 -2.34 20.18
CA ALA A 80 -7.40 -1.01 20.71
C ALA A 80 -7.19 -0.95 22.23
N GLU A 81 -7.61 -1.99 22.97
CA GLU A 81 -7.40 -2.10 24.42
C GLU A 81 -5.91 -2.24 24.76
N GLU A 82 -5.19 -3.11 24.05
CA GLU A 82 -3.75 -3.28 24.20
C GLU A 82 -3.00 -1.96 23.99
N LEU A 83 -3.31 -1.23 22.92
CA LEU A 83 -2.68 0.05 22.64
C LEU A 83 -2.95 1.08 23.74
N LYS A 84 -4.19 1.17 24.23
CA LYS A 84 -4.55 2.06 25.36
C LYS A 84 -3.73 1.74 26.61
N LYS A 85 -3.61 0.45 26.93
CA LYS A 85 -2.84 -0.05 28.07
C LYS A 85 -1.35 0.27 27.94
N LEU A 86 -0.76 0.07 26.76
CA LEU A 86 0.66 0.38 26.52
C LEU A 86 0.99 1.86 26.74
N TYR A 87 0.12 2.77 26.27
CA TYR A 87 0.28 4.20 26.53
C TYR A 87 0.17 4.54 28.02
N GLU A 88 -0.78 3.93 28.72
CA GLU A 88 -0.98 4.11 30.16
C GLU A 88 0.24 3.63 30.96
N GLU A 89 0.72 2.41 30.69
CA GLU A 89 1.90 1.83 31.35
C GLU A 89 3.18 2.63 31.08
N ALA A 90 3.32 3.20 29.87
CA ALA A 90 4.46 4.04 29.52
C ALA A 90 4.37 5.47 30.08
N GLY A 91 3.21 5.87 30.64
CA GLY A 91 2.97 7.25 31.07
C GLY A 91 3.02 8.26 29.90
N ILE A 92 2.68 7.80 28.69
CA ILE A 92 2.75 8.60 27.46
C ILE A 92 1.34 9.08 27.10
N ASP A 93 1.22 10.38 26.81
CA ASP A 93 -0.01 10.93 26.24
C ASP A 93 -0.33 10.27 24.90
N ARG A 94 -1.51 9.66 24.80
CA ARG A 94 -2.02 8.96 23.61
C ARG A 94 -2.11 9.87 22.40
N GLN A 95 -2.31 11.18 22.58
CA GLN A 95 -2.34 12.13 21.46
C GLN A 95 -1.01 12.27 20.73
N LYS A 96 0.12 11.85 21.35
CA LYS A 96 1.43 11.85 20.68
C LYS A 96 1.49 10.92 19.47
N ILE A 97 0.52 10.02 19.30
CA ILE A 97 0.42 9.22 18.07
C ILE A 97 0.32 10.10 16.81
N PHE A 98 -0.33 11.26 16.91
CA PHE A 98 -0.51 12.18 15.77
C PHE A 98 0.79 12.87 15.36
N ASP A 99 1.76 12.99 16.27
CA ASP A 99 3.07 13.58 15.94
C ASP A 99 3.81 12.77 14.88
N LEU A 100 3.58 11.46 14.83
CA LEU A 100 4.15 10.56 13.81
C LEU A 100 3.65 10.87 12.40
N GLU A 101 2.48 11.51 12.28
CA GLU A 101 1.87 11.82 10.99
C GLU A 101 2.29 13.16 10.40
N LYS A 102 2.79 14.06 11.24
CA LYS A 102 3.18 15.42 10.83
C LYS A 102 4.33 15.41 9.81
N THR A 103 5.13 14.36 9.77
CA THR A 103 6.27 14.23 8.84
C THR A 103 5.87 13.62 7.50
N VAL A 104 4.72 12.94 7.41
CA VAL A 104 4.29 12.24 6.20
C VAL A 104 3.72 13.23 5.18
N ARG A 105 4.11 13.08 3.92
CA ARG A 105 3.56 13.83 2.78
C ARG A 105 2.53 13.04 1.99
N ASN A 106 2.83 11.78 1.66
CA ASN A 106 1.93 10.89 0.93
C ASN A 106 1.99 9.49 1.53
N THR A 107 0.91 8.73 1.36
CA THR A 107 0.82 7.32 1.75
C THR A 107 0.29 6.50 0.58
N PHE A 108 0.90 5.35 0.34
CA PHE A 108 0.51 4.42 -0.72
C PHE A 108 0.35 3.01 -0.16
N ILE A 109 -0.61 2.25 -0.67
CA ILE A 109 -0.65 0.80 -0.53
C ILE A 109 0.10 0.24 -1.74
N VAL A 110 1.21 -0.45 -1.50
CA VAL A 110 2.10 -0.94 -2.57
C VAL A 110 1.98 -2.45 -2.80
N ASN A 111 1.41 -3.18 -1.85
CA ASN A 111 1.13 -4.59 -2.01
C ASN A 111 0.02 -5.05 -1.04
N LYS A 112 -0.60 -6.19 -1.36
CA LYS A 112 -1.56 -6.89 -0.51
C LYS A 112 -1.22 -8.37 -0.50
N ILE A 113 -1.19 -8.95 0.70
CA ILE A 113 -0.71 -10.31 0.92
C ILE A 113 -1.67 -11.01 1.86
N GLU A 114 -2.13 -12.20 1.48
CA GLU A 114 -2.82 -13.10 2.40
C GLU A 114 -1.79 -13.65 3.40
N TYR A 115 -2.03 -13.48 4.70
CA TYR A 115 -1.07 -13.81 5.75
C TYR A 115 -1.75 -14.47 6.95
N LYS A 116 -1.60 -15.79 7.07
CA LYS A 116 -2.27 -16.59 8.11
C LYS A 116 -3.79 -16.38 8.04
N ASP A 117 -4.40 -15.90 9.12
CA ASP A 117 -5.81 -15.54 9.24
C ASP A 117 -6.09 -14.04 9.00
N ALA A 118 -5.12 -13.30 8.44
CA ALA A 118 -5.18 -11.87 8.18
C ALA A 118 -4.82 -11.52 6.73
N VAL A 119 -5.05 -10.26 6.39
CA VAL A 119 -4.53 -9.62 5.18
C VAL A 119 -3.50 -8.58 5.59
N LEU A 120 -2.30 -8.64 5.02
CA LEU A 120 -1.30 -7.58 5.14
C LEU A 120 -1.44 -6.60 3.99
N LEU A 121 -1.52 -5.32 4.32
CA LEU A 121 -1.25 -4.25 3.38
C LEU A 121 0.18 -3.77 3.60
N VAL A 122 1.01 -3.79 2.56
CA VAL A 122 2.34 -3.17 2.62
C VAL A 122 2.15 -1.69 2.29
N ILE A 123 2.42 -0.84 3.28
CA ILE A 123 2.21 0.59 3.19
C ILE A 123 3.53 1.29 2.96
N GLU A 124 3.56 2.21 2.01
CA GLU A 124 4.70 3.09 1.76
C GLU A 124 4.37 4.53 2.17
N TYR A 125 5.10 5.05 3.15
CA TYR A 125 5.02 6.43 3.61
C TYR A 125 6.13 7.24 2.96
N HIS A 126 5.77 8.32 2.27
CA HIS A 126 6.72 9.29 1.73
C HIS A 126 6.74 10.49 2.66
N ASP A 127 7.85 10.70 3.35
CA ASP A 127 8.00 11.80 4.29
C ASP A 127 8.36 13.11 3.56
N LYS A 128 8.15 14.23 4.25
CA LYS A 128 8.43 15.59 3.75
C LYS A 128 9.93 15.82 3.51
N ASP A 129 10.80 15.10 4.21
CA ASP A 129 12.25 15.12 4.01
C ASP A 129 12.71 14.29 2.80
N GLY A 130 11.78 13.59 2.14
CA GLY A 130 12.05 12.74 0.99
C GLY A 130 12.35 11.29 1.34
N SER A 131 12.39 10.91 2.62
CA SER A 131 12.59 9.51 3.02
C SER A 131 11.35 8.67 2.73
N ILE A 132 11.55 7.37 2.54
CA ILE A 132 10.49 6.40 2.27
C ILE A 132 10.54 5.30 3.32
N LYS A 133 9.43 5.06 4.01
CA LYS A 133 9.26 3.95 4.97
C LYS A 133 8.26 2.94 4.40
N LYS A 134 8.58 1.66 4.42
CA LYS A 134 7.61 0.59 4.16
C LYS A 134 7.26 -0.14 5.46
N ILE A 135 5.97 -0.28 5.72
CA ILE A 135 5.45 -0.90 6.93
C ILE A 135 4.32 -1.87 6.56
N PRO A 136 4.44 -3.18 6.88
CA PRO A 136 3.33 -4.11 6.77
C PRO A 136 2.31 -3.81 7.86
N THR A 137 1.05 -3.71 7.47
CA THR A 137 -0.06 -3.40 8.38
C THR A 137 -1.11 -4.51 8.24
N ALA A 138 -1.42 -5.21 9.34
CA ALA A 138 -2.30 -6.37 9.34
C ALA A 138 -3.76 -6.01 9.57
N PHE A 139 -4.66 -6.70 8.86
CA PHE A 139 -6.10 -6.54 8.97
C PHE A 139 -6.78 -7.90 9.11
N VAL A 140 -7.75 -7.97 10.01
CA VAL A 140 -8.61 -9.16 10.19
C VAL A 140 -10.08 -8.73 10.08
N ARG A 141 -10.97 -9.71 9.89
CA ARG A 141 -12.41 -9.48 9.98
C ARG A 141 -12.88 -9.60 11.42
N GLU A 142 -13.61 -8.60 11.89
CA GLU A 142 -14.34 -8.59 13.16
C GLU A 142 -15.82 -8.30 12.84
N GLY A 143 -16.63 -9.35 12.81
CA GLY A 143 -17.97 -9.31 12.22
C GLY A 143 -17.93 -9.04 10.72
N GLU A 144 -18.68 -8.04 10.26
CA GLU A 144 -18.74 -7.65 8.84
C GLU A 144 -17.66 -6.63 8.44
N LYS A 145 -16.82 -6.18 9.39
CA LYS A 145 -15.85 -5.11 9.18
C LYS A 145 -14.42 -5.64 9.19
N TRP A 146 -13.59 -5.08 8.33
CA TRP A 146 -12.13 -5.19 8.42
C TRP A 146 -11.59 -4.20 9.44
N LYS A 147 -10.65 -4.66 10.24
CA LYS A 147 -10.06 -3.93 11.36
C LYS A 147 -8.55 -4.13 11.39
N ASN A 148 -7.82 -3.09 11.75
CA ASN A 148 -6.38 -3.19 11.96
C ASN A 148 -6.10 -3.98 13.25
N THR A 149 -5.07 -4.83 13.24
CA THR A 149 -4.71 -5.65 14.40
C THR A 149 -3.20 -5.66 14.64
N ASN A 150 -2.82 -5.71 15.91
CA ASN A 150 -1.44 -5.84 16.39
C ASN A 150 -1.05 -7.29 16.70
N LYS A 151 -1.95 -8.26 16.47
CA LYS A 151 -1.73 -9.70 16.73
C LYS A 151 -0.41 -10.25 16.17
N PHE A 152 0.09 -9.67 15.08
CA PHE A 152 1.32 -10.09 14.40
C PHE A 152 2.50 -9.12 14.59
N ALA A 153 2.40 -8.13 15.47
CA ALA A 153 3.42 -7.09 15.62
C ALA A 153 4.80 -7.63 16.04
N SER A 154 4.85 -8.79 16.70
CA SER A 154 6.07 -9.47 17.12
C SER A 154 6.51 -10.61 16.18
N ASP A 155 5.83 -10.78 15.03
CA ASP A 155 6.14 -11.84 14.09
C ASP A 155 7.33 -11.48 13.21
N GLU A 156 8.45 -12.18 13.41
CA GLU A 156 9.72 -11.93 12.70
C GLU A 156 9.59 -12.06 11.17
N ASN A 157 8.61 -12.83 10.67
CA ASN A 157 8.41 -12.94 9.21
C ASN A 157 7.97 -11.61 8.60
N LEU A 158 7.38 -10.69 9.38
CA LEU A 158 6.98 -9.38 8.86
C LEU A 158 8.18 -8.46 8.60
N LEU A 159 9.36 -8.78 9.13
CA LEU A 159 10.58 -7.99 8.93
C LEU A 159 10.98 -7.93 7.45
N GLU A 160 10.62 -8.92 6.63
CA GLU A 160 10.94 -8.93 5.20
C GLU A 160 10.20 -7.83 4.40
N TYR A 161 9.10 -7.31 4.95
CA TYR A 161 8.29 -6.25 4.34
C TYR A 161 8.57 -4.86 4.92
N LEU A 162 9.40 -4.78 5.97
CA LEU A 162 9.85 -3.53 6.56
C LEU A 162 11.06 -3.00 5.79
N ASP A 163 11.00 -1.74 5.41
CA ASP A 163 12.08 -1.09 4.65
C ASP A 163 12.16 0.40 5.02
N TYR A 164 13.36 0.96 4.94
CA TYR A 164 13.58 2.40 5.12
C TYR A 164 14.65 2.87 4.15
N ILE A 165 14.26 3.77 3.26
CA ILE A 165 15.12 4.34 2.23
C ILE A 165 15.36 5.81 2.57
N LYS A 166 16.63 6.17 2.75
CA LYS A 166 17.01 7.55 3.04
C LYS A 166 16.92 8.44 1.79
N PRO A 167 16.72 9.76 1.94
CA PRO A 167 16.66 10.68 0.81
C PRO A 167 17.91 10.59 -0.09
N GLU A 168 19.11 10.45 0.52
CA GLU A 168 20.38 10.37 -0.21
C GLU A 168 20.48 9.10 -1.06
N GLU A 169 19.83 8.01 -0.63
CA GLU A 169 19.78 6.73 -1.35
C GLU A 169 18.79 6.76 -2.53
N ILE A 170 17.76 7.60 -2.45
CA ILE A 170 16.80 7.78 -3.55
C ILE A 170 17.44 8.60 -4.67
N ILE A 171 18.12 9.70 -4.32
CA ILE A 171 18.86 10.52 -5.27
C ILE A 171 20.02 9.72 -5.88
N SER A 172 20.71 8.91 -5.06
CA SER A 172 21.74 8.01 -5.56
C SER A 172 21.15 6.89 -6.41
N SER A 173 19.93 6.40 -6.19
CA SER A 173 19.29 5.37 -7.01
C SER A 173 18.86 5.86 -8.40
N ALA A 174 18.35 7.10 -8.50
CA ALA A 174 18.06 7.76 -9.78
C ALA A 174 19.34 8.13 -10.56
N THR A 175 20.47 8.24 -9.84
CA THR A 175 21.80 8.57 -10.38
C THR A 175 22.76 7.37 -10.29
N MET A 176 22.28 6.16 -9.98
CA MET A 176 23.14 5.00 -9.72
C MET A 176 23.51 4.36 -11.04
N ILE A 177 24.69 4.72 -11.53
CA ILE A 177 25.41 3.93 -12.51
C ILE A 177 25.78 2.62 -11.80
N ARG A 178 25.06 1.53 -12.11
CA ARG A 178 25.35 0.18 -11.60
C ARG A 178 26.50 -0.43 -12.42
N PRO A 179 27.76 -0.48 -11.93
CA PRO A 179 28.92 -0.88 -12.74
C PRO A 179 28.83 -2.36 -13.20
N ASN A 180 28.16 -3.17 -12.39
CA ASN A 180 27.94 -4.61 -12.57
C ASN A 180 26.71 -4.95 -13.42
N ARG A 181 26.05 -3.95 -14.05
CA ARG A 181 24.99 -4.15 -15.06
C ARG A 181 25.22 -3.31 -16.32
N TRP A 182 26.47 -3.09 -16.70
CA TRP A 182 26.76 -2.42 -17.97
C TRP A 182 26.21 -3.26 -19.13
N ASN A 183 25.26 -2.68 -19.85
CA ASN A 183 24.90 -3.19 -21.17
C ASN A 183 26.13 -3.02 -22.06
N LEU A 184 26.85 -4.11 -22.35
CA LEU A 184 28.07 -4.10 -23.15
C LEU A 184 27.87 -3.37 -24.49
N ASN A 185 26.65 -3.43 -25.04
CA ASN A 185 26.28 -2.73 -26.27
C ASN A 185 26.23 -1.21 -26.09
N TRP A 186 25.86 -0.72 -24.90
CA TRP A 186 25.88 0.71 -24.59
C TRP A 186 27.32 1.24 -24.48
N TYR A 187 28.20 0.49 -23.82
CA TYR A 187 29.62 0.84 -23.75
C TYR A 187 30.29 0.82 -25.12
N ASN A 188 30.07 -0.23 -25.92
CA ASN A 188 30.60 -0.34 -27.28
C ASN A 188 30.08 0.79 -28.17
N ARG A 189 28.79 1.15 -28.07
CA ARG A 189 28.22 2.30 -28.77
C ARG A 189 28.88 3.62 -28.38
N ILE A 190 29.14 3.86 -27.09
CA ILE A 190 29.86 5.08 -26.68
C ILE A 190 31.28 5.07 -27.23
N LYS A 191 32.00 3.96 -27.12
CA LYS A 191 33.37 3.79 -27.62
C LYS A 191 33.48 4.11 -29.12
N GLU A 192 32.54 3.63 -29.93
CA GLU A 192 32.46 3.90 -31.37
C GLU A 192 32.18 5.37 -31.72
N HIS A 193 31.62 6.14 -30.78
CA HIS A 193 31.18 7.53 -31.02
C HIS A 193 31.97 8.58 -30.22
N MET A 194 32.97 8.16 -29.43
CA MET A 194 33.81 9.07 -28.61
C MET A 194 34.61 10.07 -29.45
N GLU A 195 35.00 9.70 -30.67
CA GLU A 195 35.81 10.55 -31.54
C GLU A 195 34.99 11.59 -32.31
N GLY A 196 33.67 11.39 -32.43
CA GLY A 196 32.82 12.20 -33.31
C GLY A 196 32.21 13.45 -32.66
N LYS A 197 32.08 13.51 -31.32
CA LYS A 197 31.43 14.64 -30.65
C LYS A 197 32.06 14.97 -29.30
N LYS A 198 32.58 16.20 -29.17
CA LYS A 198 33.30 16.72 -27.99
C LYS A 198 32.53 16.58 -26.66
N TRP A 199 31.19 16.68 -26.71
CA TRP A 199 30.35 16.55 -25.52
C TRP A 199 30.21 15.09 -25.04
N ILE A 200 30.26 14.11 -25.95
CA ILE A 200 30.23 12.68 -25.63
C ILE A 200 31.51 12.29 -24.91
N LYS A 201 32.65 12.84 -25.34
CA LYS A 201 33.95 12.68 -24.65
C LYS A 201 33.91 13.24 -23.22
N GLY A 202 33.43 14.48 -23.04
CA GLY A 202 33.33 15.09 -21.72
C GLY A 202 32.34 14.40 -20.77
N PHE A 203 31.27 13.81 -21.31
CA PHE A 203 30.33 13.01 -20.53
C PHE A 203 30.93 11.63 -20.17
N ALA A 204 31.59 10.96 -21.11
CA ALA A 204 32.25 9.68 -20.88
C ALA A 204 33.40 9.78 -19.87
N GLU A 205 34.23 10.83 -19.93
CA GLU A 205 35.31 11.06 -18.96
C GLU A 205 34.77 11.26 -17.54
N ARG A 206 33.65 11.99 -17.38
CA ARG A 206 33.00 12.19 -16.07
C ARG A 206 32.37 10.90 -15.53
N VAL A 207 31.79 10.08 -16.40
CA VAL A 207 31.23 8.78 -16.04
C VAL A 207 32.33 7.79 -15.66
N CYS A 208 33.48 7.81 -16.33
CA CYS A 208 34.63 6.95 -15.99
C CYS A 208 35.27 7.30 -14.64
N ILE A 209 35.35 8.59 -14.29
CA ILE A 209 35.85 9.03 -12.97
C ILE A 209 34.94 8.52 -11.84
N LEU A 210 33.62 8.46 -12.07
CA LEU A 210 32.65 7.89 -11.15
C LEU A 210 32.69 6.34 -11.07
N CYS A 211 33.42 5.68 -11.97
CA CYS A 211 33.58 4.22 -11.98
C CYS A 211 34.88 3.74 -11.31
N MET A 212 35.78 4.64 -10.90
CA MET A 212 37.08 4.31 -10.28
C MET A 212 37.16 4.65 -8.78
N ILE A 213 36.09 5.19 -8.19
CA ILE A 213 35.92 5.42 -6.74
C ILE A 213 34.91 4.40 -6.24
#